data_AF-R9KMV5-F1
#
_entry.id   AF-R9KMV5-F1
#
_cell.length_a   1.000
_cell.length_b   1.000
_cell.length_c   1.000
_cell.angle_alpha   90.00
_cell.angle_beta   90.00
_cell.angle_gamma   90.00
#
_symmetry.space_group_name_H-M   'P 1'
#
loop_
_entity.id
_entity.type
_entity.pdbx_description
1 polymer ?
#
loop_
_entity_poly.entity_id
_entity_poly.type
_entity_poly.pdbx_seq_one_letter_code
_entity_poly.pdbx_strand_id
1 'polypeptide(L)'
;MDMVAQLWMLKQIYQDENRYFDEASGQWLYRIPKTIPPEDLEALNAAGHGPNQMFLPSHGKVLEELARRSAAWSLQEAANAFLAGLWSAPFLWQSALTAKVLAMGIPPHSHEPFGNSADTCAVCGCLERAVDVAQEWYFCMTEGTPLDGDPSGNVLALREMEKMGSRPMPVDYDVWTFRAVLAVIRSMPPHARYSKVRDALWKEKLLPTSKKWVYGKLLETLSFLGILDTEEYPGMAVSFTPYWKREERPNVRVEVQAPLAWWDSSIGIHEGVLEKIFPWIDISPVDLAKRPTPMPPLCRTVTGCLEQKRAPRKSYPKSPDAGKGPARAGDVYAVCIREGVWVTIYCHRIEGNKAVVEFLEGVFEEFPGKGQIQLLARPRRDGRWLTKASGIDRHPGVRRVARDMEAPKVASPEPEKLSFSQAGSLKSLAWWCFGEL
;
A
#
# COMPACT_ATOMS: atom_id res chain seq x y z
N MET A 1 -17.95 -3.40 -16.68
CA MET A 1 -17.90 -3.25 -15.20
C MET A 1 -17.56 -1.80 -14.85
N ASP A 2 -18.25 -1.16 -13.91
CA ASP A 2 -17.89 0.22 -13.51
C ASP A 2 -16.55 0.27 -12.74
N MET A 3 -15.91 1.45 -12.74
CA MET A 3 -14.58 1.64 -12.14
C MET A 3 -14.52 1.32 -10.64
N VAL A 4 -15.56 1.66 -9.86
CA VAL A 4 -15.56 1.39 -8.41
C VAL A 4 -15.71 -0.10 -8.15
N ALA A 5 -16.50 -0.82 -8.95
CA ALA A 5 -16.59 -2.28 -8.90
C ALA A 5 -15.25 -2.95 -9.21
N GLN A 6 -14.54 -2.49 -10.24
CA GLN A 6 -13.20 -3.00 -10.58
C GLN A 6 -12.20 -2.81 -9.43
N LEU A 7 -12.11 -1.59 -8.87
CA LEU A 7 -11.23 -1.30 -7.72
C LEU A 7 -11.62 -2.10 -6.47
N TRP A 8 -12.91 -2.35 -6.27
CA TRP A 8 -13.40 -3.18 -5.17
C TRP A 8 -12.96 -4.65 -5.30
N MET A 9 -12.95 -5.19 -6.51
CA MET A 9 -12.41 -6.53 -6.76
C MET A 9 -10.91 -6.59 -6.53
N LEU A 10 -10.15 -5.65 -7.08
CA LEU A 10 -8.70 -5.59 -6.90
C LEU A 10 -8.31 -5.43 -5.42
N LYS A 11 -9.08 -4.67 -4.64
CA LYS A 11 -8.91 -4.57 -3.17
C LYS A 11 -9.08 -5.92 -2.44
N GLN A 12 -9.89 -6.82 -2.98
CA GLN A 12 -10.07 -8.17 -2.41
C GLN A 12 -8.95 -9.11 -2.85
N ILE A 13 -8.43 -8.94 -4.06
CA ILE A 13 -7.33 -9.75 -4.62
C ILE A 13 -5.99 -9.36 -3.99
N TYR A 14 -5.65 -8.07 -3.98
CA TYR A 14 -4.37 -7.53 -3.48
C TYR A 14 -4.31 -7.39 -1.95
N GLN A 15 -4.82 -8.41 -1.24
CA GLN A 15 -4.57 -8.58 0.19
C GLN A 15 -3.30 -9.40 0.38
N ASP A 16 -2.52 -9.06 1.40
CA ASP A 16 -1.25 -9.75 1.70
C ASP A 16 -1.44 -11.27 1.86
N GLU A 17 -2.57 -11.71 2.42
CA GLU A 17 -2.87 -13.14 2.58
C GLU A 17 -3.03 -13.93 1.26
N ASN A 18 -3.28 -13.24 0.15
CA ASN A 18 -3.38 -13.86 -1.17
C ASN A 18 -2.05 -13.90 -1.91
N ARG A 19 -1.05 -13.14 -1.46
CA ARG A 19 0.26 -13.04 -2.10
C ARG A 19 1.04 -14.36 -1.98
N TYR A 20 1.71 -14.78 -3.03
CA TYR A 20 2.60 -15.95 -3.04
C TYR A 20 3.73 -15.81 -4.04
N PHE A 21 4.81 -16.55 -3.83
CA PHE A 21 5.90 -16.62 -4.78
C PHE A 21 5.67 -17.78 -5.73
N ASP A 22 5.53 -17.48 -7.01
CA ASP A 22 5.41 -18.47 -8.06
C ASP A 22 6.79 -18.86 -8.56
N GLU A 23 7.26 -20.07 -8.20
CA GLU A 23 8.60 -20.53 -8.52
C GLU A 23 8.83 -20.68 -10.04
N ALA A 24 7.80 -20.98 -10.82
CA ALA A 24 7.90 -21.18 -12.26
C ALA A 24 8.22 -19.88 -13.01
N SER A 25 7.55 -18.78 -12.64
CA SER A 25 7.80 -17.44 -13.20
C SER A 25 8.85 -16.64 -12.44
N GLY A 26 9.19 -17.03 -11.21
CA GLY A 26 10.07 -16.28 -10.32
C GLY A 26 9.45 -14.98 -9.81
N GLN A 27 8.12 -14.90 -9.75
CA GLN A 27 7.39 -13.65 -9.48
C GLN A 27 6.48 -13.78 -8.25
N TRP A 28 6.22 -12.64 -7.60
CA TRP A 28 5.18 -12.56 -6.60
C TRP A 28 3.83 -12.33 -7.28
N LEU A 29 2.91 -13.29 -7.12
CA LEU A 29 1.56 -13.27 -7.67
C LEU A 29 0.52 -13.23 -6.55
N TYR A 30 -0.74 -13.03 -6.90
CA TYR A 30 -1.88 -13.04 -5.98
C TYR A 30 -2.88 -14.12 -6.36
N ARG A 31 -3.29 -14.91 -5.38
CA ARG A 31 -4.37 -15.89 -5.55
C ARG A 31 -5.70 -15.16 -5.68
N ILE A 32 -6.52 -15.59 -6.63
CA ILE A 32 -7.87 -15.04 -6.81
C ILE A 32 -8.81 -15.71 -5.80
N PRO A 33 -9.46 -14.96 -4.91
CA PRO A 33 -10.44 -15.51 -3.98
C PRO A 33 -11.56 -16.25 -4.72
N LYS A 34 -11.95 -17.45 -4.25
CA LYS A 34 -13.05 -18.24 -4.85
C LYS A 34 -14.40 -17.53 -4.78
N THR A 35 -14.54 -16.57 -3.86
CA THR A 35 -15.69 -15.67 -3.75
C THR A 35 -15.84 -14.68 -4.90
N ILE A 36 -14.81 -14.48 -5.72
CA ILE A 36 -14.90 -13.66 -6.93
C ILE A 36 -15.46 -14.53 -8.07
N PRO A 37 -16.65 -14.18 -8.62
CA PRO A 37 -17.23 -14.94 -9.71
C PRO A 37 -16.34 -14.92 -10.98
N PRO A 38 -16.25 -16.03 -11.74
CA PRO A 38 -15.49 -16.08 -12.99
C PRO A 38 -15.89 -15.00 -13.99
N GLU A 39 -17.19 -14.70 -14.11
CA GLU A 39 -17.73 -13.69 -15.02
C GLU A 39 -17.27 -12.26 -14.66
N ASP A 40 -17.12 -11.98 -13.35
CA ASP A 40 -16.60 -10.71 -12.88
C ASP A 40 -15.10 -10.60 -13.19
N LEU A 41 -14.35 -11.70 -13.02
CA LEU A 41 -12.93 -11.75 -13.38
C LEU A 41 -12.73 -11.57 -14.90
N GLU A 42 -13.54 -12.21 -15.73
CA GLU A 42 -13.54 -12.01 -17.19
C GLU A 42 -13.84 -10.55 -17.55
N ALA A 43 -14.84 -9.93 -16.92
CA ALA A 43 -15.17 -8.53 -17.14
C ALA A 43 -14.07 -7.56 -16.66
N LEU A 44 -13.34 -7.90 -15.59
CA LEU A 44 -12.17 -7.16 -15.12
C LEU A 44 -10.99 -7.27 -16.11
N ASN A 45 -10.74 -8.48 -16.64
CA ASN A 45 -9.74 -8.69 -17.69
C ASN A 45 -10.09 -7.92 -18.97
N ALA A 46 -11.36 -7.95 -19.41
CA ALA A 46 -11.83 -7.22 -20.58
C ALA A 46 -11.71 -5.69 -20.42
N ALA A 47 -11.74 -5.19 -19.18
CA ALA A 47 -11.48 -3.79 -18.88
C ALA A 47 -9.97 -3.42 -18.87
N GLY A 48 -9.08 -4.41 -19.05
CA GLY A 48 -7.63 -4.23 -19.05
C GLY A 48 -6.98 -4.22 -17.65
N HIS A 49 -7.71 -4.65 -16.62
CA HIS A 49 -7.23 -4.63 -15.22
C HIS A 49 -7.21 -6.04 -14.61
N GLY A 50 -6.92 -7.05 -15.43
CA GLY A 50 -6.73 -8.41 -14.96
C GLY A 50 -5.55 -8.52 -13.99
N PRO A 51 -5.71 -9.17 -12.83
CA PRO A 51 -4.63 -9.36 -11.86
C PRO A 51 -3.55 -10.29 -12.42
N ASN A 52 -2.32 -10.19 -11.88
CA ASN A 52 -1.16 -10.98 -12.28
C ASN A 52 -0.75 -10.80 -13.76
N GLN A 53 -1.16 -9.70 -14.41
CA GLN A 53 -0.72 -9.35 -15.75
C GLN A 53 0.59 -8.56 -15.68
N MET A 54 1.70 -9.27 -15.86
CA MET A 54 3.03 -8.71 -15.67
C MET A 54 3.52 -7.94 -16.89
N PHE A 55 3.87 -6.68 -16.68
CA PHE A 55 4.65 -5.86 -17.61
C PHE A 55 6.12 -5.98 -17.27
N LEU A 56 6.95 -6.33 -18.25
CA LEU A 56 8.41 -6.36 -18.12
C LEU A 56 8.99 -5.08 -18.74
N PRO A 57 9.25 -4.03 -17.95
CA PRO A 57 9.86 -2.80 -18.43
C PRO A 57 11.27 -3.05 -18.96
N SER A 58 11.60 -2.37 -20.04
CA SER A 58 12.98 -2.20 -20.50
C SER A 58 13.33 -0.73 -20.35
N HIS A 59 14.46 -0.44 -19.71
CA HIS A 59 14.93 0.91 -19.34
C HIS A 59 14.80 1.90 -20.50
N GLY A 60 15.45 1.62 -21.64
CA GLY A 60 15.42 2.50 -22.81
C GLY A 60 14.00 2.73 -23.34
N LYS A 61 13.20 1.66 -23.45
CA LYS A 61 11.81 1.76 -23.94
C LYS A 61 10.92 2.56 -22.99
N VAL A 62 11.10 2.40 -21.68
CA VAL A 62 10.37 3.15 -20.66
C VAL A 62 10.71 4.64 -20.75
N LEU A 63 11.98 5.00 -20.91
CA LEU A 63 12.39 6.40 -21.04
C LEU A 63 11.88 7.04 -22.33
N GLU A 64 11.96 6.33 -23.46
CA GLU A 64 11.39 6.78 -24.74
C GLU A 64 9.87 7.01 -24.63
N GLU A 65 9.18 6.07 -23.99
CA GLU A 65 7.73 6.16 -23.82
C GLU A 65 7.32 7.27 -22.84
N LEU A 66 8.07 7.43 -21.74
CA LEU A 66 7.88 8.53 -20.79
C LEU A 66 8.04 9.87 -21.48
N ALA A 67 9.14 10.06 -22.23
CA ALA A 67 9.39 11.29 -22.98
C ALA A 67 8.26 11.58 -23.98
N ARG A 68 7.87 10.58 -24.78
CA ARG A 68 6.81 10.71 -25.79
C ARG A 68 5.46 11.06 -25.18
N ARG A 69 5.04 10.36 -24.11
CA ARG A 69 3.72 10.58 -23.49
C ARG A 69 3.69 11.88 -22.68
N SER A 70 4.75 12.20 -21.94
CA SER A 70 4.85 13.47 -21.21
C SER A 70 4.95 14.69 -22.13
N ALA A 71 5.42 14.53 -23.37
CA ALA A 71 5.41 15.60 -24.37
C ALA A 71 3.98 16.01 -24.78
N ALA A 72 2.99 15.13 -24.66
CA ALA A 72 1.58 15.44 -24.94
C ALA A 72 0.93 16.35 -23.88
N TRP A 73 1.61 16.59 -22.76
CA TRP A 73 1.13 17.40 -21.65
C TRP A 73 1.93 18.70 -21.56
N SER A 74 1.25 19.85 -21.52
CA SER A 74 1.88 21.08 -21.00
C SER A 74 2.06 20.97 -19.48
N LEU A 75 2.96 21.78 -18.92
CA LEU A 75 3.12 21.87 -17.47
C LEU A 75 1.79 22.29 -16.79
N GLN A 76 1.05 23.20 -17.43
CA GLN A 76 -0.23 23.67 -16.93
C GLN A 76 -1.32 22.60 -16.91
N GLU A 77 -1.46 21.82 -17.98
CA GLU A 77 -2.44 20.72 -17.99
C GLU A 77 -2.10 19.66 -16.93
N ALA A 78 -0.81 19.34 -16.77
CA ALA A 78 -0.37 18.38 -15.77
C ALA A 78 -0.61 18.90 -14.34
N ALA A 79 -0.35 20.18 -14.09
CA ALA A 79 -0.63 20.84 -12.81
C ALA A 79 -2.13 20.92 -12.50
N ASN A 80 -2.97 21.21 -13.50
CA ASN A 80 -4.43 21.18 -13.35
C ASN A 80 -4.94 19.77 -13.03
N ALA A 81 -4.42 18.74 -13.71
CA ALA A 81 -4.75 17.35 -13.42
C ALA A 81 -4.32 16.93 -12.01
N PHE A 82 -3.15 17.39 -11.55
CA PHE A 82 -2.69 17.18 -10.18
C PHE A 82 -3.64 17.77 -9.15
N LEU A 83 -4.07 19.02 -9.34
CA LEU A 83 -5.03 19.67 -8.45
C LEU A 83 -6.37 18.95 -8.46
N ALA A 84 -6.92 18.62 -9.62
CA ALA A 84 -8.16 17.87 -9.73
C ALA A 84 -8.07 16.50 -9.01
N GLY A 85 -6.91 15.86 -9.09
CA GLY A 85 -6.61 14.63 -8.38
C GLY A 85 -6.55 14.75 -6.86
N LEU A 86 -6.63 15.96 -6.27
CA LEU A 86 -6.70 16.10 -4.80
C LEU A 86 -8.09 15.75 -4.27
N TRP A 87 -9.16 15.93 -5.06
CA TRP A 87 -10.52 15.62 -4.62
C TRP A 87 -11.48 15.20 -5.74
N SER A 88 -11.66 16.03 -6.77
CA SER A 88 -12.75 15.88 -7.74
C SER A 88 -12.52 14.80 -8.79
N ALA A 89 -11.25 14.45 -9.05
CA ALA A 89 -10.83 13.39 -9.95
C ALA A 89 -10.09 12.27 -9.18
N PRO A 90 -9.96 11.05 -9.76
CA PRO A 90 -9.18 9.98 -9.15
C PRO A 90 -7.73 10.40 -8.87
N PHE A 91 -7.14 9.84 -7.80
CA PHE A 91 -5.75 10.13 -7.41
C PHE A 91 -4.72 9.87 -8.51
N LEU A 92 -5.03 8.98 -9.46
CA LEU A 92 -4.22 8.69 -10.65
C LEU A 92 -3.78 9.98 -11.38
N TRP A 93 -4.64 10.99 -11.46
CA TRP A 93 -4.34 12.23 -12.20
C TRP A 93 -3.19 13.05 -11.60
N GLN A 94 -2.81 12.80 -10.34
CA GLN A 94 -1.62 13.39 -9.72
C GLN A 94 -0.33 13.00 -10.46
N SER A 95 -0.30 11.81 -11.07
CA SER A 95 0.90 11.29 -11.74
C SER A 95 1.25 12.04 -13.04
N ALA A 96 0.32 12.81 -13.61
CA ALA A 96 0.59 13.58 -14.81
C ALA A 96 1.71 14.61 -14.57
N LEU A 97 1.68 15.28 -13.41
CA LEU A 97 2.67 16.30 -13.05
C LEU A 97 4.03 15.69 -12.72
N THR A 98 4.07 14.59 -11.95
CA THR A 98 5.33 13.89 -11.65
C THR A 98 5.98 13.35 -12.92
N ALA A 99 5.20 12.75 -13.82
CA ALA A 99 5.71 12.26 -15.10
C ALA A 99 6.24 13.41 -15.97
N LYS A 100 5.57 14.57 -15.96
CA LYS A 100 5.99 15.74 -16.74
C LYS A 100 7.32 16.29 -16.25
N VAL A 101 7.47 16.54 -14.94
CA VAL A 101 8.71 17.11 -14.41
C VAL A 101 9.87 16.12 -14.50
N LEU A 102 9.60 14.82 -14.31
CA LEU A 102 10.60 13.78 -14.46
C LEU A 102 11.12 13.71 -15.90
N ALA A 103 10.23 13.68 -16.89
CA ALA A 103 10.60 13.65 -18.31
C ALA A 103 11.37 14.90 -18.76
N MET A 104 11.10 16.06 -18.16
CA MET A 104 11.83 17.31 -18.44
C MET A 104 13.24 17.32 -17.83
N GLY A 105 13.44 16.61 -16.72
CA GLY A 105 14.71 16.63 -15.98
C GLY A 105 15.68 15.51 -16.34
N ILE A 106 15.19 14.31 -16.70
CA ILE A 106 16.05 13.15 -16.96
C ILE A 106 17.05 13.45 -18.11
N PRO A 107 18.38 13.35 -17.88
CA PRO A 107 19.36 13.44 -18.94
C PRO A 107 19.37 12.15 -19.79
N PRO A 108 19.84 12.21 -21.05
CA PRO A 108 20.17 11.00 -21.80
C PRO A 108 21.19 10.16 -21.02
N HIS A 109 20.88 8.88 -20.82
CA HIS A 109 21.76 7.94 -20.13
C HIS A 109 21.41 6.50 -20.52
N SER A 110 22.38 5.61 -20.38
CA SER A 110 22.16 4.16 -20.45
C SER A 110 21.78 3.62 -19.08
N HIS A 111 21.27 2.39 -19.00
CA HIS A 111 21.07 1.73 -17.72
C HIS A 111 22.39 1.60 -16.95
N GLU A 112 22.39 2.02 -15.69
CA GLU A 112 23.52 1.96 -14.77
C GLU A 112 23.06 1.25 -13.50
N PRO A 113 23.57 0.05 -13.16
CA PRO A 113 23.13 -0.68 -11.97
C PRO A 113 23.34 0.11 -10.66
N PHE A 114 22.37 0.02 -9.74
CA PHE A 114 22.44 0.68 -8.44
C PHE A 114 22.77 -0.31 -7.31
N GLY A 115 23.96 -0.16 -6.73
CA GLY A 115 24.42 -1.00 -5.60
C GLY A 115 24.38 -2.49 -5.95
N ASN A 116 23.68 -3.28 -5.13
CA ASN A 116 23.51 -4.73 -5.36
C ASN A 116 22.28 -5.06 -6.23
N SER A 117 21.53 -4.06 -6.70
CA SER A 117 20.35 -4.25 -7.55
C SER A 117 20.72 -4.05 -9.02
N ALA A 118 20.96 -5.16 -9.73
CA ALA A 118 21.22 -5.13 -11.17
C ALA A 118 20.08 -4.47 -11.97
N ASP A 119 18.84 -4.62 -11.48
CA ASP A 119 17.64 -4.19 -12.20
C ASP A 119 17.26 -2.71 -11.96
N THR A 120 17.90 -2.02 -11.01
CA THR A 120 17.56 -0.63 -10.68
C THR A 120 18.59 0.32 -11.28
N CYS A 121 18.14 1.29 -12.06
CA CYS A 121 19.02 2.32 -12.62
C CYS A 121 19.43 3.36 -11.57
N ALA A 122 20.73 3.54 -11.34
CA ALA A 122 21.30 4.52 -10.41
C ALA A 122 21.02 5.98 -10.82
N VAL A 123 20.79 6.23 -12.11
CA VAL A 123 20.51 7.57 -12.64
C VAL A 123 19.04 7.93 -12.48
N CYS A 124 18.12 7.18 -13.11
CA CYS A 124 16.69 7.55 -13.12
C CYS A 124 15.82 6.78 -12.13
N GLY A 125 16.28 5.64 -11.59
CA GLY A 125 15.47 4.79 -10.72
C GLY A 125 14.50 3.86 -11.46
N CYS A 126 14.61 3.76 -12.79
CA CYS A 126 13.85 2.75 -13.55
C CYS A 126 14.24 1.35 -13.05
N LEU A 127 13.22 0.56 -12.68
CA LEU A 127 13.38 -0.84 -12.35
C LEU A 127 13.01 -1.72 -13.55
N GLU A 128 13.96 -2.51 -14.04
CA GLU A 128 13.77 -3.56 -15.07
C GLU A 128 13.25 -4.87 -14.44
N ARG A 129 12.17 -4.78 -13.64
CA ARG A 129 11.52 -5.95 -13.04
C ARG A 129 10.05 -6.03 -13.44
N ALA A 130 9.50 -7.24 -13.41
CA ALA A 130 8.08 -7.45 -13.64
C ALA A 130 7.20 -6.64 -12.68
N VAL A 131 6.21 -5.94 -13.23
CA VAL A 131 5.21 -5.16 -12.48
C VAL A 131 3.82 -5.63 -12.89
N ASP A 132 2.95 -5.92 -11.91
CA ASP A 132 1.54 -6.20 -12.17
C ASP A 132 0.82 -4.88 -12.52
N VAL A 133 0.38 -4.75 -13.76
CA VAL A 133 -0.21 -3.50 -14.29
C VAL A 133 -1.51 -3.16 -13.56
N ALA A 134 -2.33 -4.15 -13.21
CA ALA A 134 -3.58 -3.92 -12.49
C ALA A 134 -3.34 -3.49 -11.05
N GLN A 135 -2.25 -3.96 -10.42
CA GLN A 135 -1.84 -3.52 -9.10
C GLN A 135 -1.38 -2.06 -9.12
N GLU A 136 -0.55 -1.70 -10.10
CA GLU A 136 -0.08 -0.32 -10.25
C GLU A 136 -1.23 0.64 -10.51
N TRP A 137 -2.18 0.25 -11.37
CA TRP A 137 -3.41 1.02 -11.59
C TRP A 137 -4.22 1.17 -10.30
N TYR A 138 -4.46 0.09 -9.55
CA TYR A 138 -5.18 0.14 -8.27
C TYR A 138 -4.52 1.10 -7.27
N PHE A 139 -3.20 1.06 -7.15
CA PHE A 139 -2.47 1.96 -6.24
C PHE A 139 -2.54 3.41 -6.72
N CYS A 140 -2.36 3.67 -8.02
CA CYS A 140 -2.50 5.02 -8.55
C CYS A 140 -3.90 5.59 -8.29
N MET A 141 -4.94 4.78 -8.52
CA MET A 141 -6.34 5.18 -8.33
C MET A 141 -6.71 5.43 -6.86
N THR A 142 -6.05 4.78 -5.91
CA THR A 142 -6.44 4.79 -4.50
C THR A 142 -5.46 5.45 -3.55
N GLU A 143 -4.24 5.76 -4.00
CA GLU A 143 -3.16 6.24 -3.13
C GLU A 143 -2.30 7.38 -3.67
N GLY A 144 -2.44 7.80 -4.93
CA GLY A 144 -1.68 8.92 -5.49
C GLY A 144 -0.74 8.50 -6.59
N THR A 145 0.45 9.10 -6.61
CA THR A 145 1.46 8.80 -7.61
C THR A 145 2.12 7.44 -7.37
N PRO A 146 2.77 6.86 -8.41
CA PRO A 146 3.77 5.81 -8.23
C PRO A 146 4.84 6.23 -7.22
N LEU A 147 5.71 5.29 -6.84
CA LEU A 147 6.89 5.61 -6.03
C LEU A 147 7.63 6.80 -6.66
N ASP A 148 8.05 7.77 -5.85
CA ASP A 148 8.58 9.04 -6.33
C ASP A 148 9.69 8.82 -7.36
N GLY A 149 9.49 9.40 -8.54
CA GLY A 149 10.43 9.30 -9.64
C GLY A 149 10.64 7.90 -10.21
N ASP A 150 9.69 6.96 -10.06
CA ASP A 150 9.66 5.70 -10.81
C ASP A 150 9.19 5.95 -12.26
N PRO A 151 10.08 5.83 -13.27
CA PRO A 151 9.70 6.02 -14.67
C PRO A 151 8.66 5.01 -15.16
N SER A 152 8.73 3.76 -14.72
CA SER A 152 7.83 2.68 -15.18
C SER A 152 6.41 2.91 -14.69
N GLY A 153 6.22 3.19 -13.40
CA GLY A 153 4.91 3.55 -12.84
C GLY A 153 4.30 4.79 -13.49
N ASN A 154 5.11 5.82 -13.80
CA ASN A 154 4.62 7.01 -14.48
C ASN A 154 4.17 6.71 -15.93
N VAL A 155 4.88 5.84 -16.66
CA VAL A 155 4.44 5.38 -18.00
C VAL A 155 3.12 4.63 -17.91
N LEU A 156 2.97 3.73 -16.94
CA LEU A 156 1.73 2.97 -16.74
C LEU A 156 0.57 3.91 -16.38
N ALA A 157 0.79 4.88 -15.49
CA ALA A 157 -0.22 5.89 -15.16
C ALA A 157 -0.66 6.71 -16.38
N LEU A 158 0.29 7.17 -17.22
CA LEU A 158 -0.02 7.91 -18.44
C LEU A 158 -0.79 7.07 -19.46
N ARG A 159 -0.50 5.77 -19.59
CA ARG A 159 -1.28 4.83 -20.43
C ARG A 159 -2.74 4.76 -19.98
N GLU A 160 -2.98 4.70 -18.67
CA GLU A 160 -4.34 4.65 -18.12
C GLU A 160 -5.10 5.97 -18.32
N MET A 161 -4.43 7.11 -18.12
CA MET A 161 -5.03 8.43 -18.37
C MET A 161 -5.48 8.60 -19.83
N GLU A 162 -4.71 8.11 -20.81
CA GLU A 162 -5.10 8.17 -22.22
C GLU A 162 -6.39 7.40 -22.53
N LYS A 163 -6.62 6.27 -21.84
CA LYS A 163 -7.87 5.50 -21.97
C LYS A 163 -9.06 6.21 -21.34
N MET A 164 -8.84 7.01 -20.30
CA MET A 164 -9.89 7.72 -19.56
C MET A 164 -10.45 8.94 -20.31
N GLY A 165 -9.81 9.38 -21.39
CA GLY A 165 -10.31 10.43 -22.27
C GLY A 165 -9.96 11.83 -21.77
N SER A 166 -10.97 12.65 -21.47
CA SER A 166 -10.78 14.08 -21.19
C SER A 166 -9.96 14.33 -19.92
N ARG A 167 -8.94 15.18 -20.03
CA ARG A 167 -8.14 15.66 -18.90
C ARG A 167 -9.03 16.46 -17.94
N PRO A 168 -8.99 16.20 -16.63
CA PRO A 168 -9.81 16.93 -15.68
C PRO A 168 -9.26 18.34 -15.47
N MET A 169 -10.16 19.27 -15.19
CA MET A 169 -9.84 20.61 -14.71
C MET A 169 -10.19 20.68 -13.22
N PRO A 170 -9.36 21.36 -12.39
CA PRO A 170 -9.66 21.50 -10.98
C PRO A 170 -10.92 22.35 -10.80
N VAL A 171 -11.76 21.95 -9.85
CA VAL A 171 -12.86 22.78 -9.37
C VAL A 171 -12.41 23.62 -8.18
N ASP A 172 -13.21 24.60 -7.76
CA ASP A 172 -12.87 25.50 -6.64
C ASP A 172 -12.48 24.74 -5.36
N TYR A 173 -13.12 23.59 -5.11
CA TYR A 173 -12.84 22.77 -3.94
C TYR A 173 -11.45 22.09 -4.01
N ASP A 174 -10.98 21.72 -5.20
CA ASP A 174 -9.62 21.18 -5.41
C ASP A 174 -8.57 22.24 -5.10
N VAL A 175 -8.79 23.46 -5.62
CA VAL A 175 -7.92 24.61 -5.38
C VAL A 175 -7.90 24.97 -3.90
N TRP A 176 -9.08 25.02 -3.26
CA TRP A 176 -9.17 25.23 -1.82
C TRP A 176 -8.41 24.13 -1.03
N THR A 177 -8.55 22.86 -1.45
CA THR A 177 -7.86 21.73 -0.81
C THR A 177 -6.35 21.89 -0.91
N PHE A 178 -5.83 22.27 -2.07
CA PHE A 178 -4.41 22.55 -2.24
C PHE A 178 -3.93 23.69 -1.33
N ARG A 179 -4.64 24.81 -1.30
CA ARG A 179 -4.33 25.95 -0.42
C ARG A 179 -4.38 25.57 1.06
N ALA A 180 -5.33 24.71 1.45
CA ALA A 180 -5.45 24.19 2.81
C ALA A 180 -4.23 23.33 3.17
N VAL A 181 -3.75 22.48 2.26
CA VAL A 181 -2.50 21.71 2.45
C VAL A 181 -1.32 22.66 2.69
N LEU A 182 -1.15 23.68 1.84
CA LEU A 182 -0.07 24.67 2.00
C LEU A 182 -0.21 25.45 3.32
N ALA A 183 -1.42 25.85 3.71
CA ALA A 183 -1.67 26.55 4.96
C ALA A 183 -1.30 25.70 6.19
N VAL A 184 -1.65 24.41 6.18
CA VAL A 184 -1.24 23.48 7.25
C VAL A 184 0.28 23.41 7.33
N ILE A 185 0.98 23.22 6.19
CA ILE A 185 2.44 23.14 6.15
C ILE A 185 3.07 24.43 6.70
N ARG A 186 2.62 25.61 6.26
CA ARG A 186 3.11 26.92 6.73
C ARG A 186 2.88 27.15 8.24
N SER A 187 1.84 26.53 8.80
CA SER A 187 1.50 26.68 10.23
C SER A 187 2.30 25.76 11.17
N MET A 188 3.09 24.83 10.61
CA MET A 188 3.82 23.86 11.43
C MET A 188 4.89 24.56 12.28
N PRO A 189 5.05 24.17 13.56
CA PRO A 189 6.18 24.64 14.36
C PRO A 189 7.51 24.30 13.68
N PRO A 190 8.57 25.11 13.84
CA PRO A 190 9.90 24.81 13.32
C PRO A 190 10.37 23.39 13.66
N HIS A 191 11.15 22.77 12.76
CA HIS A 191 11.71 21.41 12.87
C HIS A 191 10.69 20.26 12.88
N ALA A 192 9.42 20.52 12.55
CA ALA A 192 8.44 19.47 12.36
C ALA A 192 8.80 18.65 11.11
N ARG A 193 9.14 17.38 11.34
CA ARG A 193 9.44 16.40 10.28
C ARG A 193 8.17 16.02 9.51
N TYR A 194 8.36 15.50 8.30
CA TYR A 194 7.25 15.10 7.39
C TYR A 194 6.18 14.24 8.07
N SER A 195 6.56 13.36 9.00
CA SER A 195 5.61 12.52 9.73
C SER A 195 4.63 13.31 10.59
N LYS A 196 5.05 14.44 11.18
CA LYS A 196 4.17 15.33 11.94
C LYS A 196 3.28 16.17 11.04
N VAL A 197 3.79 16.60 9.89
CA VAL A 197 3.01 17.32 8.86
C VAL A 197 1.91 16.42 8.30
N ARG A 198 2.26 15.18 7.92
CA ARG A 198 1.30 14.14 7.51
C ARG A 198 0.20 13.95 8.54
N ASP A 199 0.57 13.87 9.82
CA ASP A 199 -0.39 13.69 10.90
C ASP A 199 -1.33 14.90 11.05
N ALA A 200 -0.84 16.12 10.82
CA ALA A 200 -1.68 17.32 10.82
C ALA A 200 -2.64 17.33 9.62
N LEU A 201 -2.14 17.10 8.40
CA LEU A 201 -2.96 17.03 7.18
C LEU A 201 -4.06 15.95 7.28
N TRP A 202 -3.71 14.78 7.82
CA TRP A 202 -4.66 13.68 8.02
C TRP A 202 -5.78 14.04 9.00
N LYS A 203 -5.47 14.78 10.08
CA LYS A 203 -6.49 15.22 11.05
C LYS A 203 -7.50 16.19 10.42
N GLU A 204 -7.04 17.05 9.51
CA GLU A 204 -7.88 17.98 8.76
C GLU A 204 -8.75 17.30 7.69
N LYS A 205 -8.47 16.03 7.35
CA LYS A 205 -9.22 15.23 6.36
C LYS A 205 -9.33 15.96 5.02
N LEU A 206 -8.21 16.46 4.52
CA LEU A 206 -8.15 17.27 3.31
C LEU A 206 -8.28 16.45 2.02
N LEU A 207 -7.98 15.15 2.05
CA LEU A 207 -8.12 14.25 0.91
C LEU A 207 -9.35 13.34 1.06
N PRO A 208 -9.89 12.79 -0.04
CA PRO A 208 -11.07 11.91 -0.03
C PRO A 208 -10.73 10.49 0.46
N THR A 209 -9.91 10.36 1.51
CA THR A 209 -9.56 9.09 2.14
C THR A 209 -9.24 9.27 3.63
N SER A 210 -9.51 8.22 4.39
CA SER A 210 -9.12 8.11 5.80
C SER A 210 -7.71 7.51 6.01
N LYS A 211 -7.07 7.03 4.93
CA LYS A 211 -5.75 6.39 4.96
C LYS A 211 -4.64 7.42 5.21
N LYS A 212 -3.97 7.30 6.36
CA LYS A 212 -2.91 8.21 6.80
C LYS A 212 -1.69 8.24 5.88
N TRP A 213 -1.30 7.10 5.29
CA TRP A 213 -0.12 7.03 4.42
C TRP A 213 -0.29 7.74 3.08
N VAL A 214 -1.52 7.93 2.59
CA VAL A 214 -1.79 8.69 1.36
C VAL A 214 -1.39 10.17 1.51
N TYR A 215 -1.51 10.73 2.71
CA TYR A 215 -0.97 12.06 3.03
C TYR A 215 0.57 12.07 3.05
N GLY A 216 1.20 10.93 3.35
CA GLY A 216 2.65 10.77 3.23
C GLY A 216 3.08 10.80 1.77
N LYS A 217 2.40 10.02 0.92
CA LYS A 217 2.59 10.03 -0.54
C LYS A 217 2.40 11.42 -1.14
N LEU A 218 1.41 12.19 -0.71
CA LEU A 218 1.26 13.58 -1.16
C LEU A 218 2.48 14.44 -0.80
N LEU A 219 3.03 14.32 0.41
CA LEU A 219 4.24 15.06 0.80
C LEU A 219 5.46 14.63 -0.01
N GLU A 220 5.59 13.33 -0.25
CA GLU A 220 6.59 12.73 -1.15
C GLU A 220 6.48 13.35 -2.54
N THR A 221 5.28 13.37 -3.13
CA THR A 221 5.02 14.05 -4.41
C THR A 221 5.40 15.54 -4.36
N LEU A 222 4.98 16.30 -3.34
CA LEU A 222 5.31 17.73 -3.23
C LEU A 222 6.83 17.96 -3.11
N SER A 223 7.54 17.09 -2.39
CA SER A 223 9.01 17.11 -2.33
C SER A 223 9.65 16.78 -3.67
N PHE A 224 9.17 15.74 -4.34
CA PHE A 224 9.64 15.35 -5.67
C PHE A 224 9.48 16.47 -6.70
N LEU A 225 8.37 17.22 -6.62
CA LEU A 225 8.14 18.41 -7.47
C LEU A 225 9.06 19.58 -7.12
N GLY A 226 9.69 19.61 -5.94
CA GLY A 226 10.51 20.73 -5.47
C GLY A 226 9.77 21.77 -4.65
N ILE A 227 8.54 21.48 -4.21
CA ILE A 227 7.77 22.39 -3.33
C ILE A 227 8.22 22.26 -1.88
N LEU A 228 8.61 21.04 -1.49
CA LEU A 228 9.16 20.69 -0.17
C LEU A 228 10.57 20.10 -0.35
N ASP A 229 11.52 20.92 -0.75
CA ASP A 229 12.90 20.50 -1.04
C ASP A 229 13.94 21.18 -0.16
N THR A 230 15.22 20.84 -0.37
CA THR A 230 16.34 21.49 0.29
C THR A 230 17.36 21.93 -0.76
N GLU A 231 18.24 22.86 -0.41
CA GLU A 231 19.31 23.30 -1.33
C GLU A 231 20.22 22.13 -1.75
N GLU A 232 20.53 21.22 -0.83
CA GLU A 232 21.37 20.05 -1.09
C GLU A 232 20.65 18.96 -1.89
N TYR A 233 19.34 18.82 -1.66
CA TYR A 233 18.46 17.84 -2.31
C TYR A 233 17.30 18.59 -2.98
N PRO A 234 17.53 19.20 -4.16
CA PRO A 234 16.47 19.90 -4.89
C PRO A 234 15.47 18.91 -5.48
N GLY A 235 14.21 19.34 -5.60
CA GLY A 235 13.20 18.58 -6.33
C GLY A 235 13.33 18.74 -7.84
N MET A 236 12.65 17.88 -8.60
CA MET A 236 12.84 17.73 -10.05
C MET A 236 12.48 18.97 -10.88
N ALA A 237 11.61 19.86 -10.39
CA ALA A 237 11.32 21.10 -11.10
C ALA A 237 12.43 22.16 -10.93
N VAL A 238 13.31 22.00 -9.94
CA VAL A 238 14.50 22.85 -9.71
C VAL A 238 15.66 22.30 -10.51
N SER A 239 16.04 21.05 -10.28
CA SER A 239 17.09 20.36 -11.02
C SER A 239 16.92 18.84 -10.93
N PHE A 240 17.49 18.13 -11.90
CA PHE A 240 17.46 16.67 -11.88
C PHE A 240 18.37 16.13 -10.77
N THR A 241 17.77 15.42 -9.82
CA THR A 241 18.49 14.71 -8.76
C THR A 241 18.51 13.21 -9.09
N PRO A 242 19.69 12.61 -9.36
CA PRO A 242 19.77 11.21 -9.73
C PRO A 242 19.28 10.29 -8.60
N TYR A 243 18.80 9.10 -8.97
CA TYR A 243 18.19 8.15 -8.05
C TYR A 243 19.13 7.77 -6.90
N TRP A 244 20.42 7.54 -7.17
CA TRP A 244 21.40 7.23 -6.12
C TRP A 244 21.46 8.31 -5.03
N LYS A 245 21.29 9.59 -5.40
CA LYS A 245 21.27 10.72 -4.47
C LYS A 245 19.92 10.83 -3.75
N ARG A 246 18.81 10.54 -4.44
CA ARG A 246 17.47 10.45 -3.82
C ARG A 246 17.35 9.33 -2.80
N GLU A 247 18.13 8.26 -2.98
CA GLU A 247 18.20 7.11 -2.07
C GLU A 247 19.03 7.34 -0.81
N GLU A 248 19.76 8.46 -0.71
CA GLU A 248 20.43 8.81 0.53
C GLU A 248 19.42 9.06 1.66
N ARG A 249 19.78 8.62 2.88
CA ARG A 249 18.94 8.75 4.07
C ARG A 249 19.76 9.32 5.23
N PRO A 250 19.15 10.16 6.08
CA PRO A 250 19.83 10.64 7.29
C PRO A 250 20.10 9.52 8.29
N ASN A 251 19.30 8.45 8.29
CA ASN A 251 19.54 7.20 9.01
C ASN A 251 18.61 6.07 8.53
N VAL A 252 18.88 4.84 8.97
CA VAL A 252 18.16 3.61 8.59
C VAL A 252 16.67 3.55 8.94
N ARG A 253 16.15 4.48 9.77
CA ARG A 253 14.73 4.50 10.17
C ARG A 253 13.88 5.42 9.30
N VAL A 254 14.50 6.19 8.39
CA VAL A 254 13.79 7.08 7.48
C VAL A 254 13.56 6.34 6.17
N GLU A 255 12.29 6.08 5.85
CA GLU A 255 11.91 5.30 4.67
C GLU A 255 11.76 6.16 3.41
N VAL A 256 11.19 7.37 3.55
CA VAL A 256 10.95 8.32 2.43
C VAL A 256 12.25 8.79 1.77
N GLN A 257 12.20 9.07 0.47
CA GLN A 257 13.34 9.56 -0.33
C GLN A 257 13.67 11.02 -0.06
N ALA A 258 14.90 11.42 -0.41
CA ALA A 258 15.19 12.83 -0.59
C ALA A 258 14.38 13.37 -1.79
N PRO A 259 13.87 14.62 -1.74
CA PRO A 259 14.18 15.64 -0.74
C PRO A 259 13.51 15.50 0.64
N LEU A 260 12.35 14.83 0.71
CA LEU A 260 11.52 14.80 1.93
C LEU A 260 12.26 14.23 3.16
N ALA A 261 13.18 13.29 2.93
CA ALA A 261 14.03 12.69 3.95
C ALA A 261 14.88 13.71 4.71
N TRP A 262 15.20 14.85 4.08
CA TRP A 262 16.04 15.90 4.65
C TRP A 262 15.24 17.14 5.03
N TRP A 263 14.07 17.32 4.43
CA TRP A 263 13.18 18.45 4.71
C TRP A 263 12.59 18.44 6.13
N ASP A 264 12.46 19.63 6.71
CA ASP A 264 11.59 19.92 7.85
C ASP A 264 10.93 21.29 7.71
N SER A 265 9.92 21.57 8.53
CA SER A 265 9.12 22.80 8.46
C SER A 265 9.91 24.10 8.67
N SER A 266 11.15 24.08 9.19
CA SER A 266 11.98 25.28 9.27
C SER A 266 12.47 25.73 7.90
N ILE A 267 12.59 24.80 6.95
CA ILE A 267 12.91 25.11 5.54
C ILE A 267 11.69 25.70 4.84
N GLY A 268 10.49 25.22 5.19
CA GLY A 268 9.24 25.75 4.67
C GLY A 268 8.94 25.31 3.24
N ILE A 269 8.12 26.10 2.54
CA ILE A 269 7.73 25.85 1.15
C ILE A 269 8.63 26.66 0.22
N HIS A 270 9.09 26.04 -0.87
CA HIS A 270 9.80 26.74 -1.92
C HIS A 270 8.83 27.53 -2.81
N GLU A 271 8.56 28.79 -2.42
CA GLU A 271 7.56 29.64 -3.07
C GLU A 271 7.85 29.89 -4.57
N GLY A 272 9.12 30.00 -4.96
CA GLY A 272 9.50 30.16 -6.38
C GLY A 272 9.14 28.95 -7.26
N VAL A 273 9.25 27.73 -6.73
CA VAL A 273 8.80 26.52 -7.43
C VAL A 273 7.28 26.46 -7.47
N LEU A 274 6.62 26.85 -6.39
CA LEU A 274 5.17 26.92 -6.34
C LEU A 274 4.61 27.89 -7.39
N GLU A 275 5.17 29.08 -7.51
CA GLU A 275 4.82 30.07 -8.54
C GLU A 275 5.16 29.59 -9.95
N LYS A 276 6.27 28.86 -10.13
CA LYS A 276 6.64 28.27 -11.44
C LYS A 276 5.64 27.20 -11.90
N ILE A 277 5.17 26.35 -11.01
CA ILE A 277 4.28 25.22 -11.35
C ILE A 277 2.81 25.65 -11.40
N PHE A 278 2.39 26.59 -10.54
CA PHE A 278 0.99 27.01 -10.41
C PHE A 278 0.77 28.54 -10.55
N PRO A 279 1.35 29.22 -11.56
CA PRO A 279 1.29 30.69 -11.65
C PRO A 279 -0.12 31.27 -11.83
N TRP A 280 -1.10 30.48 -12.26
CA TRP A 280 -2.49 30.90 -12.44
C TRP A 280 -3.42 30.57 -11.26
N ILE A 281 -2.89 29.97 -10.19
CA ILE A 281 -3.68 29.54 -9.04
C ILE A 281 -3.44 30.51 -7.88
N ASP A 282 -4.52 30.94 -7.23
CA ASP A 282 -4.41 31.66 -5.95
C ASP A 282 -3.86 30.71 -4.87
N ILE A 283 -2.62 30.96 -4.44
CA ILE A 283 -1.91 30.20 -3.40
C ILE A 283 -1.97 30.87 -2.01
N SER A 284 -2.80 31.91 -1.87
CA SER A 284 -2.95 32.63 -0.60
C SER A 284 -3.49 31.71 0.49
N PRO A 285 -3.08 31.89 1.76
CA PRO A 285 -3.59 31.09 2.87
C PRO A 285 -5.12 31.07 2.94
N VAL A 286 -5.67 29.95 3.42
CA VAL A 286 -7.10 29.80 3.70
C VAL A 286 -7.33 29.57 5.18
N ASP A 287 -8.49 30.00 5.66
CA ASP A 287 -8.97 29.68 7.00
C ASP A 287 -9.62 28.28 6.98
N LEU A 288 -8.98 27.31 7.63
CA LEU A 288 -9.46 25.92 7.71
C LEU A 288 -10.83 25.81 8.41
N ALA A 289 -11.17 26.77 9.28
CA ALA A 289 -12.48 26.80 9.93
C ALA A 289 -13.61 27.17 8.94
N LYS A 290 -13.29 27.78 7.80
CA LYS A 290 -14.21 28.17 6.73
C LYS A 290 -14.14 27.20 5.55
N ARG A 291 -14.15 25.90 5.83
CA ARG A 291 -14.13 24.84 4.81
C ARG A 291 -15.40 24.92 3.93
N PRO A 292 -15.26 25.09 2.59
CA PRO A 292 -16.38 25.04 1.67
C PRO A 292 -16.97 23.61 1.61
N THR A 293 -18.17 23.50 1.04
CA THR A 293 -18.78 22.18 0.84
C THR A 293 -17.97 21.39 -0.20
N PRO A 294 -17.58 20.13 0.09
CA PRO A 294 -16.84 19.32 -0.87
C PRO A 294 -17.58 19.09 -2.18
N MET A 295 -16.88 19.28 -3.30
CA MET A 295 -17.41 19.08 -4.64
C MET A 295 -16.50 18.13 -5.44
N PRO A 296 -16.99 16.94 -5.81
CA PRO A 296 -18.26 16.37 -5.39
C PRO A 296 -18.25 15.98 -3.89
N PRO A 297 -19.40 15.69 -3.27
CA PRO A 297 -19.44 15.15 -1.91
C PRO A 297 -18.58 13.89 -1.78
N LEU A 298 -18.00 13.64 -0.60
CA LEU A 298 -17.10 12.48 -0.38
C LEU A 298 -17.72 11.15 -0.85
N CYS A 299 -19.02 10.94 -0.65
CA CYS A 299 -19.72 9.73 -1.10
C CYS A 299 -19.83 9.56 -2.63
N ARG A 300 -19.36 10.53 -3.41
CA ARG A 300 -19.36 10.54 -4.87
C ARG A 300 -17.95 10.54 -5.46
N THR A 301 -16.90 10.68 -4.64
CA THR A 301 -15.52 10.48 -5.11
C THR A 301 -15.25 8.99 -5.29
N VAL A 302 -14.28 8.63 -6.13
CA VAL A 302 -13.94 7.21 -6.39
C VAL A 302 -13.53 6.48 -5.10
N THR A 303 -12.65 7.09 -4.31
CA THR A 303 -12.18 6.52 -3.04
C THR A 303 -13.26 6.50 -1.97
N GLY A 304 -14.12 7.52 -1.90
CA GLY A 304 -15.24 7.53 -0.95
C GLY A 304 -16.29 6.48 -1.28
N CYS A 305 -16.63 6.28 -2.55
CA CYS A 305 -17.46 5.17 -3.01
C CYS A 305 -16.83 3.81 -2.66
N LEU A 306 -15.52 3.65 -2.87
CA LEU A 306 -14.80 2.43 -2.55
C LEU A 306 -14.74 2.15 -1.04
N GLU A 307 -14.60 3.18 -0.20
CA GLU A 307 -14.61 3.07 1.26
C GLU A 307 -15.98 2.69 1.82
N GLN A 308 -17.08 2.98 1.10
CA GLN A 308 -18.43 2.57 1.48
C GLN A 308 -18.72 1.11 1.16
N LYS A 309 -17.99 0.50 0.21
CA LYS A 309 -18.11 -0.93 -0.05
C LYS A 309 -17.69 -1.72 1.18
N ARG A 310 -18.47 -2.74 1.51
CA ARG A 310 -18.24 -3.64 2.64
C ARG A 310 -18.33 -5.06 2.11
N ALA A 311 -17.34 -5.87 2.43
CA ALA A 311 -17.45 -7.30 2.22
C ALA A 311 -18.55 -7.83 3.15
N PRO A 312 -19.34 -8.82 2.74
CA PRO A 312 -20.24 -9.54 3.63
C PRO A 312 -19.47 -10.01 4.87
N ARG A 313 -20.11 -9.95 6.03
CA ARG A 313 -19.48 -10.43 7.26
C ARG A 313 -19.18 -11.92 7.09
N LYS A 314 -17.90 -12.30 7.11
CA LYS A 314 -17.49 -13.70 7.03
C LYS A 314 -18.17 -14.50 8.14
N SER A 315 -19.00 -15.46 7.76
CA SER A 315 -19.54 -16.45 8.69
C SER A 315 -18.46 -17.50 8.90
N TYR A 316 -18.06 -17.66 10.15
CA TYR A 316 -17.01 -18.61 10.50
C TYR A 316 -17.63 -19.84 11.18
N PRO A 317 -17.30 -21.06 10.71
CA PRO A 317 -17.87 -22.29 11.24
C PRO A 317 -17.68 -22.44 12.76
N LYS A 318 -18.51 -23.30 13.36
CA LYS A 318 -18.42 -23.69 14.77
C LYS A 318 -18.14 -25.19 14.82
N SER A 319 -17.15 -25.60 15.61
CA SER A 319 -16.96 -27.01 15.89
C SER A 319 -17.93 -27.49 16.98
N PRO A 320 -18.53 -28.69 16.84
CA PRO A 320 -19.27 -29.31 17.93
C PRO A 320 -18.36 -29.63 19.14
N ASP A 321 -17.06 -29.87 18.90
CA ASP A 321 -16.06 -30.20 19.93
C ASP A 321 -15.42 -28.97 20.59
N ALA A 322 -15.86 -27.75 20.23
CA ALA A 322 -15.28 -26.52 20.75
C ALA A 322 -15.49 -26.34 22.27
N GLY A 323 -16.52 -26.95 22.88
CA GLY A 323 -16.84 -26.74 24.29
C GLY A 323 -17.16 -25.27 24.66
N LYS A 324 -17.32 -24.99 25.97
CA LYS A 324 -17.69 -23.66 26.51
C LYS A 324 -16.72 -23.16 27.57
N GLY A 325 -16.61 -21.83 27.70
CA GLY A 325 -15.70 -21.17 28.66
C GLY A 325 -14.43 -20.60 28.02
N PRO A 326 -13.54 -19.98 28.81
CA PRO A 326 -12.33 -19.33 28.30
C PRO A 326 -11.28 -20.33 27.82
N ALA A 327 -10.30 -19.83 27.08
CA ALA A 327 -9.13 -20.55 26.62
C ALA A 327 -8.37 -21.21 27.76
N ARG A 328 -7.95 -22.46 27.56
CA ARG A 328 -7.14 -23.22 28.51
C ARG A 328 -6.14 -24.14 27.81
N ALA A 329 -5.21 -24.69 28.59
CA ALA A 329 -4.31 -25.73 28.13
C ALA A 329 -5.11 -26.92 27.54
N GLY A 330 -4.65 -27.49 26.42
CA GLY A 330 -5.34 -28.58 25.72
C GLY A 330 -6.40 -28.11 24.71
N ASP A 331 -6.67 -26.81 24.61
CA ASP A 331 -7.52 -26.29 23.54
C ASP A 331 -6.77 -26.24 22.20
N VAL A 332 -7.46 -26.58 21.11
CA VAL A 332 -6.97 -26.38 19.73
C VAL A 332 -7.87 -25.40 19.00
N TYR A 333 -7.27 -24.46 18.26
CA TYR A 333 -7.96 -23.45 17.46
C TYR A 333 -7.56 -23.56 15.99
N ALA A 334 -8.51 -23.33 15.10
CA ALA A 334 -8.25 -23.09 13.68
C ALA A 334 -8.05 -21.60 13.44
N VAL A 335 -7.04 -21.25 12.66
CA VAL A 335 -6.72 -19.90 12.21
C VAL A 335 -7.02 -19.82 10.71
N CYS A 336 -7.94 -18.93 10.33
CA CYS A 336 -8.24 -18.65 8.92
C CYS A 336 -7.11 -17.81 8.34
N ILE A 337 -6.34 -18.36 7.40
CA ILE A 337 -5.25 -17.65 6.72
C ILE A 337 -5.82 -16.78 5.59
N ARG A 338 -6.56 -17.42 4.70
CA ARG A 338 -7.30 -16.83 3.57
C ARG A 338 -8.54 -17.66 3.27
N GLU A 339 -9.28 -17.28 2.23
CA GLU A 339 -10.40 -18.10 1.76
C GLU A 339 -9.93 -19.50 1.38
N GLY A 340 -10.61 -20.52 1.93
CA GLY A 340 -10.29 -21.92 1.67
C GLY A 340 -8.94 -22.38 2.22
N VAL A 341 -8.37 -21.68 3.21
CA VAL A 341 -7.11 -22.11 3.84
C VAL A 341 -7.13 -21.85 5.34
N TRP A 342 -6.99 -22.95 6.10
CA TRP A 342 -6.96 -22.98 7.55
C TRP A 342 -5.70 -23.72 8.02
N VAL A 343 -5.17 -23.26 9.14
CA VAL A 343 -4.14 -24.00 9.92
C VAL A 343 -4.63 -24.12 11.35
N THR A 344 -3.99 -24.97 12.16
CA THR A 344 -4.36 -25.13 13.56
C THR A 344 -3.24 -24.75 14.52
N ILE A 345 -3.63 -24.32 15.72
CA ILE A 345 -2.75 -24.01 16.84
C ILE A 345 -3.20 -24.73 18.09
N TYR A 346 -2.24 -25.23 18.87
CA TYR A 346 -2.47 -25.81 20.18
C TYR A 346 -2.16 -24.79 21.27
N CYS A 347 -3.00 -24.73 22.31
CA CYS A 347 -2.78 -23.92 23.51
C CYS A 347 -2.10 -24.77 24.59
N HIS A 348 -0.82 -24.48 24.85
CA HIS A 348 -0.03 -25.17 25.86
C HIS A 348 -0.41 -24.77 27.28
N ARG A 349 -0.61 -23.47 27.50
CA ARG A 349 -0.89 -22.90 28.82
C ARG A 349 -1.42 -21.47 28.72
N ILE A 350 -1.97 -20.97 29.82
CA ILE A 350 -2.42 -19.58 29.94
C ILE A 350 -1.46 -18.84 30.87
N GLU A 351 -0.95 -17.70 30.41
CA GLU A 351 -0.11 -16.78 31.18
C GLU A 351 -0.81 -15.42 31.26
N GLY A 352 -1.42 -15.13 32.42
CA GLY A 352 -2.28 -13.96 32.58
C GLY A 352 -3.49 -14.01 31.67
N ASN A 353 -3.60 -13.07 30.72
CA ASN A 353 -4.67 -13.04 29.72
C ASN A 353 -4.22 -13.51 28.32
N LYS A 354 -3.11 -14.25 28.24
CA LYS A 354 -2.47 -14.68 26.99
C LYS A 354 -2.38 -16.20 26.95
N ALA A 355 -2.68 -16.79 25.80
CA ALA A 355 -2.45 -18.20 25.52
C ALA A 355 -1.05 -18.38 24.94
N VAL A 356 -0.27 -19.30 25.49
CA VAL A 356 0.98 -19.76 24.88
C VAL A 356 0.60 -20.80 23.83
N VAL A 357 0.84 -20.48 22.56
CA VAL A 357 0.38 -21.28 21.42
C VAL A 357 1.50 -21.69 20.50
N GLU A 358 1.27 -22.80 19.79
CA GLU A 358 2.16 -23.40 18.80
C GLU A 358 1.35 -23.87 17.60
N PHE A 359 1.85 -23.69 16.38
CA PHE A 359 1.21 -24.24 15.18
C PHE A 359 1.33 -25.77 15.16
N LEU A 360 0.28 -26.42 14.68
CA LEU A 360 0.25 -27.86 14.44
C LEU A 360 0.41 -28.14 12.95
N GLU A 361 0.89 -29.34 12.63
CA GLU A 361 0.94 -29.84 11.26
C GLU A 361 -0.44 -29.89 10.61
N GLY A 362 -0.47 -29.55 9.31
CA GLY A 362 -1.68 -29.59 8.48
C GLY A 362 -2.14 -28.22 7.99
N VAL A 363 -2.43 -28.17 6.69
CA VAL A 363 -3.13 -27.08 6.01
C VAL A 363 -4.44 -27.64 5.48
N PHE A 364 -5.56 -26.99 5.78
CA PHE A 364 -6.91 -27.50 5.52
C PHE A 364 -7.65 -26.57 4.58
N GLU A 365 -8.31 -27.13 3.57
CA GLU A 365 -9.16 -26.36 2.65
C GLU A 365 -10.46 -25.88 3.31
N GLU A 366 -10.98 -26.70 4.22
CA GLU A 366 -12.18 -26.41 5.00
C GLU A 366 -11.85 -26.26 6.48
N PHE A 367 -12.84 -25.82 7.27
CA PHE A 367 -12.69 -25.71 8.71
C PHE A 367 -12.45 -27.10 9.33
N PRO A 368 -11.30 -27.34 9.99
CA PRO A 368 -10.93 -28.69 10.42
C PRO A 368 -11.80 -29.17 11.58
N GLY A 369 -12.23 -30.44 11.52
CA GLY A 369 -12.85 -31.15 12.63
C GLY A 369 -11.82 -31.75 13.59
N LYS A 370 -12.25 -32.12 14.81
CA LYS A 370 -11.39 -32.70 15.84
C LYS A 370 -10.58 -33.91 15.35
N GLY A 371 -11.22 -34.81 14.60
CA GLY A 371 -10.60 -36.04 14.10
C GLY A 371 -9.55 -35.83 12.98
N GLN A 372 -9.48 -34.63 12.39
CA GLN A 372 -8.51 -34.30 11.35
C GLN A 372 -7.23 -33.66 11.92
N ILE A 373 -7.23 -33.27 13.19
CA ILE A 373 -6.09 -32.58 13.82
C ILE A 373 -4.98 -33.58 14.10
N GLN A 374 -3.81 -33.33 13.52
CA GLN A 374 -2.59 -34.04 13.88
C GLN A 374 -1.92 -33.31 15.06
N LEU A 375 -1.76 -34.00 16.19
CA LEU A 375 -1.07 -33.47 17.37
C LEU A 375 0.45 -33.57 17.20
N LEU A 376 0.96 -32.89 16.17
CA LEU A 376 2.37 -32.76 15.84
C LEU A 376 2.67 -31.28 15.66
N ALA A 377 3.64 -30.76 16.41
CA ALA A 377 4.02 -29.35 16.33
C ALA A 377 4.72 -29.04 15.00
N ARG A 378 4.30 -27.96 14.32
CA ARG A 378 4.92 -27.44 13.09
C ARG A 378 6.05 -26.48 13.48
N PRO A 379 7.32 -26.82 13.21
CA PRO A 379 8.44 -25.92 13.50
C PRO A 379 8.54 -24.78 12.48
N ARG A 380 9.35 -23.78 12.80
CA ARG A 380 9.90 -22.81 11.83
C ARG A 380 11.23 -23.35 11.29
N ARG A 381 11.77 -22.72 10.24
CA ARG A 381 13.06 -23.13 9.61
C ARG A 381 14.22 -23.19 10.62
N ASP A 382 14.22 -22.31 11.62
CA ASP A 382 15.25 -22.17 12.65
C ASP A 382 14.78 -22.68 14.04
N GLY A 383 13.93 -23.71 14.06
CA GLY A 383 13.61 -24.50 15.25
C GLY A 383 12.15 -24.46 15.68
N ARG A 384 11.88 -24.73 16.96
CA ARG A 384 10.52 -24.72 17.51
C ARG A 384 9.94 -23.30 17.50
N TRP A 385 8.63 -23.17 17.25
CA TRP A 385 7.94 -21.89 17.29
C TRP A 385 6.87 -21.89 18.39
N LEU A 386 6.94 -20.91 19.29
CA LEU A 386 5.91 -20.62 20.29
C LEU A 386 5.72 -19.11 20.43
N THR A 387 4.50 -18.68 20.70
CA THR A 387 4.20 -17.27 20.97
C THR A 387 3.12 -17.11 22.04
N LYS A 388 3.12 -15.96 22.71
CA LYS A 388 2.04 -15.54 23.62
C LYS A 388 0.99 -14.76 22.82
N ALA A 389 -0.15 -15.38 22.55
CA ALA A 389 -1.26 -14.78 21.84
C ALA A 389 -2.34 -14.25 22.78
N SER A 390 -2.73 -12.97 22.62
CA SER A 390 -3.88 -12.40 23.32
C SER A 390 -5.15 -12.41 22.46
N GLY A 391 -6.32 -12.51 23.09
CA GLY A 391 -7.62 -12.40 22.42
C GLY A 391 -8.03 -13.59 21.56
N ILE A 392 -7.48 -14.80 21.81
CA ILE A 392 -7.71 -16.00 20.99
C ILE A 392 -9.21 -16.40 20.88
N ASP A 393 -9.99 -16.22 21.95
CA ASP A 393 -11.44 -16.48 21.96
C ASP A 393 -12.29 -15.35 21.36
N ARG A 394 -11.69 -14.18 21.11
CA ARG A 394 -12.42 -12.98 20.67
C ARG A 394 -12.25 -12.71 19.18
N HIS A 395 -11.16 -13.17 18.58
CA HIS A 395 -10.86 -12.86 17.19
C HIS A 395 -11.73 -13.70 16.24
N PRO A 396 -12.48 -13.10 15.29
CA PRO A 396 -13.43 -13.83 14.47
C PRO A 396 -12.78 -14.88 13.55
N GLY A 397 -11.54 -14.63 13.10
CA GLY A 397 -10.77 -15.56 12.26
C GLY A 397 -9.97 -16.63 13.04
N VAL A 398 -10.08 -16.68 14.37
CA VAL A 398 -9.44 -17.71 15.20
C VAL A 398 -10.52 -18.42 16.01
N ARG A 399 -10.76 -19.69 15.74
CA ARG A 399 -11.95 -20.40 16.22
C ARG A 399 -11.56 -21.72 16.85
N ARG A 400 -12.00 -21.93 18.09
CA ARG A 400 -11.74 -23.19 18.79
C ARG A 400 -12.37 -24.36 18.03
N VAL A 401 -11.56 -25.38 17.77
CA VAL A 401 -11.94 -26.62 17.12
C VAL A 401 -12.21 -27.70 18.15
N ALA A 402 -11.33 -27.85 19.14
CA ALA A 402 -11.43 -28.92 20.12
C ALA A 402 -10.93 -28.45 21.50
N ARG A 403 -11.32 -29.19 22.54
CA ARG A 403 -10.78 -29.08 23.90
C ARG A 403 -10.26 -30.40 24.40
N ASP A 404 -9.46 -30.29 25.45
CA ASP A 404 -8.93 -31.42 26.21
C ASP A 404 -8.17 -32.39 25.30
N MET A 405 -7.48 -31.82 24.31
CA MET A 405 -6.57 -32.55 23.43
C MET A 405 -5.28 -32.83 24.18
N GLU A 406 -4.68 -33.99 23.90
CA GLU A 406 -3.35 -34.32 24.41
C GLU A 406 -2.30 -33.32 23.88
N ALA A 407 -1.20 -33.19 24.62
CA ALA A 407 -0.11 -32.33 24.20
C ALA A 407 0.49 -32.83 22.87
N PRO A 408 0.83 -31.92 21.93
CA PRO A 408 1.39 -32.32 20.66
C PRO A 408 2.77 -32.95 20.84
N LYS A 409 3.14 -33.84 19.91
CA LYS A 409 4.50 -34.34 19.78
C LYS A 409 5.40 -33.18 19.34
N VAL A 410 6.54 -33.03 20.02
CA VAL A 410 7.49 -31.94 19.79
C VAL A 410 8.89 -32.52 19.59
N ALA A 411 9.58 -32.09 18.53
CA ALA A 411 10.92 -32.57 18.18
C ALA A 411 12.07 -31.73 18.78
N SER A 412 11.78 -30.59 19.39
CA SER A 412 12.78 -29.60 19.82
C SER A 412 12.41 -28.95 21.15
N PRO A 413 13.37 -28.42 21.93
CA PRO A 413 13.09 -27.74 23.19
C PRO A 413 12.26 -26.47 22.99
N GLU A 414 11.63 -25.99 24.07
CA GLU A 414 10.94 -24.70 24.07
C GLU A 414 11.96 -23.55 23.82
N PRO A 415 11.60 -22.52 23.03
CA PRO A 415 12.45 -21.35 22.84
C PRO A 415 12.70 -20.60 24.15
N GLU A 416 13.92 -20.07 24.33
CA GLU A 416 14.29 -19.29 25.53
C GLU A 416 13.42 -18.04 25.74
N LYS A 417 12.92 -17.46 24.65
CA LYS A 417 12.07 -16.26 24.66
C LYS A 417 10.84 -16.47 23.79
N LEU A 418 9.69 -16.15 24.38
CA LEU A 418 8.42 -16.16 23.68
C LEU A 418 8.03 -14.75 23.28
N SER A 419 7.81 -14.54 21.98
CA SER A 419 7.28 -13.29 21.45
C SER A 419 5.84 -13.08 21.91
N PHE A 420 5.36 -11.84 21.81
CA PHE A 420 3.96 -11.49 22.05
C PHE A 420 3.26 -11.17 20.74
N SER A 421 2.00 -11.59 20.60
CA SER A 421 1.18 -11.30 19.43
C SER A 421 -0.31 -11.17 19.79
N GLN A 422 -1.05 -10.48 18.93
CA GLN A 422 -2.52 -10.51 18.96
C GLN A 422 -3.00 -11.73 18.18
N ALA A 423 -4.15 -12.29 18.53
CA ALA A 423 -4.71 -13.45 17.82
C ALA A 423 -4.88 -13.19 16.30
N GLY A 424 -5.21 -11.95 15.91
CA GLY A 424 -5.30 -11.58 14.50
C GLY A 424 -3.97 -11.62 13.74
N SER A 425 -2.84 -11.49 14.44
CA SER A 425 -1.50 -11.56 13.84
C SER A 425 -1.06 -13.00 13.54
N LEU A 426 -1.75 -14.00 14.10
CA LEU A 426 -1.42 -15.42 13.87
C LEU A 426 -1.50 -15.80 12.39
N LYS A 427 -2.42 -15.21 11.61
CA LYS A 427 -2.47 -15.45 10.16
C LYS A 427 -1.16 -15.06 9.46
N SER A 428 -0.55 -13.95 9.87
CA SER A 428 0.70 -13.44 9.30
C SER A 428 1.91 -14.23 9.79
N LEU A 429 1.85 -14.75 11.02
CA LEU A 429 2.93 -15.57 11.59
C LEU A 429 2.95 -17.00 11.04
N ALA A 430 1.83 -17.49 10.50
CA ALA A 430 1.76 -18.81 9.89
C ALA A 430 2.80 -18.97 8.77
N TRP A 431 3.08 -17.92 8.00
CA TRP A 431 4.10 -17.92 6.94
C TRP A 431 5.52 -18.27 7.41
N TRP A 432 5.82 -18.18 8.70
CA TRP A 432 7.11 -18.59 9.26
C TRP A 432 7.22 -20.11 9.47
N CYS A 433 6.08 -20.79 9.59
CA CYS A 433 5.98 -22.23 9.86
C CYS A 433 5.51 -23.02 8.63
N PHE A 434 4.74 -22.40 7.74
CA PHE A 434 4.21 -23.00 6.53
C PHE A 434 4.73 -22.24 5.31
N GLY A 435 5.79 -22.78 4.67
CA GLY A 435 6.37 -22.18 3.46
C GLY A 435 5.51 -22.41 2.21
N GLU A 436 4.55 -23.33 2.30
CA GLU A 436 3.59 -23.70 1.26
C GLU A 436 2.33 -22.82 1.21
N LEU A 437 2.11 -21.97 2.22
CA LEU A 437 1.01 -20.98 2.19
C LEU A 437 1.23 -19.98 1.07
#